data_AF-A0A6C0JUF6-F1
#
_entry.id   AF-A0A6C0JUF6-F1
#
_cell.length_a   1.000
_cell.length_b   1.000
_cell.length_c   1.000
_cell.angle_alpha   90.00
_cell.angle_beta   90.00
_cell.angle_gamma   90.00
#
_symmetry.space_group_name_H-M   'P 1'
#
loop_
_entity.id
_entity.type
_entity.pdbx_description
1 polymer ?
#
loop_
_entity_poly.entity_id
_entity_poly.type
_entity_poly.pdbx_seq_one_letter_code
_entity_poly.pdbx_strand_id
1 'polypeptide(L)'
;MRYNNIYIYIMEKTNLKMIIQDLRSRRDALSLAHEQLKKDSDSWNKGVIIISLATGMFESMKIQMGWDSNIVALVPIALSSIIASISALIKFRDFPRQMEIILQSQSLLTHTLTNARNENELTNVLLKEYNDSLEKLETSLYPDIRKVFLIQSHKNLISIMKQEQKYFETIEKINNNEPVSGSNSEASSEQGEFMSQHYKPYNKEIDLNISTNEISQTDLEAEL
;
A
#
# COMPACT_ATOMS: atom_id res chain seq x y z
N MET A 1 38.87 -9.72 16.02
CA MET A 1 37.85 -8.89 16.67
C MET A 1 36.68 -8.69 15.69
N ARG A 2 35.51 -9.23 16.06
CA ARG A 2 34.14 -8.80 15.74
C ARG A 2 33.74 -8.55 14.26
N TYR A 3 33.51 -9.64 13.52
CA TYR A 3 32.50 -9.68 12.44
C TYR A 3 31.19 -10.29 12.97
N ASN A 4 30.56 -9.66 13.96
CA ASN A 4 29.45 -10.24 14.72
C ASN A 4 28.19 -9.37 14.75
N ASN A 5 27.93 -8.55 13.71
CA ASN A 5 26.76 -7.66 13.74
C ASN A 5 26.09 -7.41 12.39
N ILE A 6 26.08 -8.41 11.50
CA ILE A 6 25.17 -8.45 10.34
C ILE A 6 24.30 -9.73 10.39
N TYR A 7 24.08 -10.26 11.60
CA TYR A 7 22.95 -11.15 11.87
C TYR A 7 21.74 -10.28 12.24
N ILE A 8 21.29 -9.46 11.29
CA ILE A 8 19.99 -8.82 11.38
C ILE A 8 18.95 -9.94 11.17
N TYR A 9 18.57 -10.55 12.29
CA TYR A 9 17.22 -11.06 12.52
C TYR A 9 16.61 -12.02 11.47
N ILE A 10 17.37 -12.99 10.99
CA ILE A 10 16.78 -14.31 10.68
C ILE A 10 16.58 -15.01 12.03
N MET A 11 15.64 -14.51 12.83
CA MET A 11 15.05 -15.34 13.88
C MET A 11 14.37 -16.49 13.14
N GLU A 12 14.90 -17.71 13.23
CA GLU A 12 14.11 -18.91 13.00
C GLU A 12 12.79 -18.74 13.76
N LYS A 13 11.70 -18.49 13.04
CA LYS A 13 10.38 -18.30 13.63
C LYS A 13 9.88 -19.65 14.11
N THR A 14 10.34 -20.04 15.29
CA THR A 14 10.08 -21.34 15.92
C THR A 14 8.67 -21.43 16.51
N ASN A 15 7.87 -20.37 16.44
CA ASN A 15 6.52 -20.32 16.98
C ASN A 15 5.48 -20.03 15.88
N LEU A 16 4.50 -20.93 15.75
CA LEU A 16 3.37 -20.86 14.81
C LEU A 16 2.67 -19.49 14.86
N LYS A 17 2.50 -18.91 16.05
CA LYS A 17 1.86 -17.59 16.21
C LYS A 17 2.64 -16.46 15.52
N MET A 18 3.98 -16.52 15.51
CA MET A 18 4.81 -15.50 14.85
C MET A 18 4.76 -15.63 13.32
N ILE A 19 4.70 -16.87 12.80
CA ILE A 19 4.53 -17.13 11.37
C ILE A 19 3.16 -16.62 10.90
N ILE A 20 2.09 -16.92 11.65
CA ILE A 20 0.73 -16.45 11.36
C ILE A 20 0.67 -14.92 11.33
N GLN A 21 1.27 -14.25 12.31
CA GLN A 21 1.26 -12.79 12.39
C GLN A 21 2.04 -12.14 11.24
N ASP A 22 3.18 -12.71 10.88
CA ASP A 22 3.97 -12.24 9.74
C ASP A 22 3.24 -12.45 8.41
N LEU A 23 2.70 -13.64 8.17
CA LEU A 23 1.88 -13.94 6.98
C LEU A 23 0.70 -12.97 6.87
N ARG A 24 0.05 -12.63 7.99
CA ARG A 24 -1.04 -11.65 8.02
C ARG A 24 -0.57 -10.26 7.59
N SER A 25 0.51 -9.76 8.19
CA SER A 25 1.05 -8.43 7.87
C SER A 25 1.52 -8.33 6.41
N ARG A 26 2.13 -9.39 5.88
CA ARG A 26 2.61 -9.47 4.50
C ARG A 26 1.48 -9.56 3.48
N ARG A 27 0.44 -10.35 3.77
CA ARG A 27 -0.79 -10.41 2.97
C ARG A 27 -1.47 -9.05 2.90
N ASP A 28 -1.60 -8.36 4.02
CA ASP A 28 -2.27 -7.07 4.08
C ASP A 28 -1.47 -5.98 3.34
N ALA A 29 -0.13 -6.02 3.42
CA ALA A 29 0.75 -5.16 2.61
C ALA A 29 0.56 -5.40 1.11
N LEU A 30 0.41 -6.66 0.69
CA LEU A 30 0.22 -7.04 -0.70
C LEU A 30 -1.16 -6.62 -1.23
N SER A 31 -2.19 -6.72 -0.39
CA SER A 31 -3.53 -6.18 -0.71
C SER A 31 -3.50 -4.66 -0.91
N LEU A 32 -2.72 -3.95 -0.10
CA LEU A 32 -2.55 -2.50 -0.23
C LEU A 32 -1.76 -2.12 -1.49
N ALA A 33 -0.74 -2.91 -1.84
CA ALA A 33 -0.01 -2.77 -3.10
C ALA A 33 -0.92 -2.97 -4.32
N HIS A 34 -1.76 -4.01 -4.29
CA HIS A 34 -2.75 -4.29 -5.33
C HIS A 34 -3.74 -3.12 -5.52
N GLU A 35 -4.24 -2.56 -4.42
CA GLU A 35 -5.16 -1.42 -4.45
C GLU A 35 -4.51 -0.16 -5.04
N GLN A 36 -3.28 0.16 -4.62
CA GLN A 36 -2.55 1.31 -5.16
C GLN A 36 -2.30 1.16 -6.67
N LEU A 37 -1.89 -0.04 -7.11
CA LEU A 37 -1.67 -0.33 -8.52
C LEU A 37 -2.96 -0.16 -9.35
N LYS A 38 -4.10 -0.60 -8.79
CA LYS A 38 -5.42 -0.39 -9.40
C LYS A 38 -5.77 1.10 -9.48
N LYS A 39 -5.56 1.85 -8.39
CA LYS A 39 -5.82 3.30 -8.35
C LYS A 39 -4.99 4.05 -9.38
N ASP A 40 -3.72 3.69 -9.53
CA ASP A 40 -2.84 4.28 -10.53
C ASP A 40 -3.37 3.99 -11.94
N SER A 41 -3.65 2.73 -12.27
CA SER A 41 -4.25 2.33 -13.55
C SER A 41 -5.53 3.12 -13.86
N ASP A 42 -6.46 3.19 -12.89
CA ASP A 42 -7.71 3.93 -13.04
C ASP A 42 -7.48 5.44 -13.23
N SER A 43 -6.49 6.03 -12.57
CA SER A 43 -6.16 7.45 -12.71
C SER A 43 -5.64 7.79 -14.10
N TRP A 44 -4.79 6.94 -14.67
CA TRP A 44 -4.32 7.07 -16.04
C TRP A 44 -5.44 6.91 -17.06
N ASN A 45 -6.31 5.91 -16.87
CA ASN A 45 -7.47 5.71 -17.73
C ASN A 45 -8.45 6.89 -17.66
N LYS A 46 -8.72 7.43 -16.46
CA LYS A 46 -9.52 8.66 -16.29
C LYS A 46 -8.89 9.85 -16.98
N GLY A 47 -7.57 10.01 -16.92
CA GLY A 47 -6.85 11.07 -17.63
C GLY A 47 -7.08 11.03 -19.15
N VAL A 48 -7.00 9.84 -19.75
CA VAL A 48 -7.30 9.64 -21.18
C VAL A 48 -8.73 10.03 -21.51
N ILE A 49 -9.70 9.66 -20.67
CA ILE A 49 -11.11 10.02 -20.86
C ILE A 49 -11.31 11.54 -20.82
N ILE A 50 -10.70 12.22 -19.85
CA ILE A 50 -10.81 13.68 -19.70
C ILE A 50 -10.23 14.41 -20.91
N ILE A 51 -9.04 14.01 -21.38
CA ILE A 51 -8.41 14.63 -22.55
C ILE A 51 -9.22 14.35 -23.82
N SER A 52 -9.78 13.14 -23.96
CA SER A 52 -10.66 12.77 -25.07
C SER A 52 -11.93 13.63 -25.09
N LEU A 53 -12.58 13.80 -23.94
CA LEU A 53 -13.76 14.67 -23.80
C LEU A 53 -13.42 16.14 -24.11
N ALA A 54 -12.29 16.64 -23.60
CA ALA A 54 -11.83 18.00 -23.88
C ALA A 54 -11.57 18.22 -25.38
N THR A 55 -11.03 17.21 -26.07
CA THR A 55 -10.83 17.24 -27.53
C THR A 55 -12.17 17.36 -28.26
N GLY A 56 -13.16 16.53 -27.89
CA GLY A 56 -14.50 16.61 -28.46
C GLY A 56 -15.23 17.93 -28.15
N MET A 57 -15.03 18.50 -26.96
CA MET A 57 -15.53 19.83 -26.61
C MET A 57 -14.89 20.91 -27.49
N PHE A 58 -13.58 20.83 -27.74
CA PHE A 58 -12.88 21.79 -28.59
C PHE A 58 -13.35 21.72 -30.06
N GLU A 59 -13.57 20.52 -30.59
CA GLU A 59 -14.16 20.32 -31.92
C GLU A 59 -15.58 20.91 -32.00
N SER A 60 -16.40 20.68 -30.97
CA SER A 60 -17.76 21.23 -30.90
C SER A 60 -17.74 22.77 -30.86
N MET A 61 -16.85 23.36 -30.08
CA MET A 61 -16.67 24.81 -30.01
C MET A 61 -16.19 25.40 -31.34
N LYS A 62 -15.23 24.73 -32.01
CA LYS A 62 -14.76 25.12 -33.34
C LYS A 62 -15.92 25.19 -34.34
N ILE A 63 -16.77 24.16 -34.37
CA ILE A 63 -17.93 24.11 -35.28
C ILE A 63 -18.93 25.22 -34.96
N GLN A 64 -19.26 25.41 -33.69
CA GLN A 64 -20.28 26.38 -33.27
C GLN A 64 -19.83 27.85 -33.41
N MET A 65 -18.54 28.14 -33.27
CA MET A 65 -17.98 29.49 -33.46
C MET A 65 -17.49 29.78 -34.88
N GLY A 66 -17.54 28.80 -35.79
CA GLY A 66 -17.10 28.98 -37.18
C GLY A 66 -15.61 29.33 -37.34
N TRP A 67 -14.77 28.89 -36.40
CA TRP A 67 -13.34 29.20 -36.41
C TRP A 67 -12.60 28.37 -37.47
N ASP A 68 -12.46 28.93 -38.66
CA ASP A 68 -11.82 28.27 -39.80
C ASP A 68 -10.36 28.69 -40.00
N SER A 69 -9.60 28.74 -38.90
CA SER A 69 -8.16 28.97 -38.97
C SER A 69 -7.39 27.66 -39.00
N ASN A 70 -6.32 27.60 -39.80
CA ASN A 70 -5.42 26.44 -39.89
C ASN A 70 -4.84 26.02 -38.53
N ILE A 71 -4.69 26.97 -37.60
CA ILE A 71 -4.16 26.72 -36.26
C ILE A 71 -5.19 25.97 -35.41
N VAL A 72 -6.46 26.38 -35.44
CA VAL A 72 -7.54 25.74 -34.67
C VAL A 72 -7.86 24.35 -35.22
N ALA A 73 -7.62 24.10 -36.52
CA ALA A 73 -7.71 22.77 -37.10
C ALA A 73 -6.61 21.80 -36.62
N LEU A 74 -5.45 22.31 -36.19
CA LEU A 74 -4.31 21.48 -35.74
C LEU A 74 -4.45 21.01 -34.28
N VAL A 75 -5.19 21.74 -33.44
CA VAL A 75 -5.31 21.45 -32.01
C VAL A 75 -5.89 20.05 -31.71
N PRO A 76 -7.00 19.60 -32.34
CA PRO A 76 -7.53 18.25 -32.08
C PRO A 76 -6.58 17.13 -32.52
N ILE A 77 -5.84 17.36 -33.62
CA ILE A 77 -4.83 16.42 -34.13
C ILE A 77 -3.68 16.27 -33.14
N ALA A 78 -3.19 17.40 -32.60
CA ALA A 78 -2.15 17.40 -31.57
C ALA A 78 -2.62 16.71 -30.28
N LEU A 79 -3.84 17.00 -29.81
CA LEU A 79 -4.43 16.34 -28.64
C LEU A 79 -4.59 14.83 -28.84
N SER A 80 -4.99 14.39 -30.03
CA SER A 80 -5.10 12.97 -30.38
C SER A 80 -3.75 12.26 -30.36
N SER A 81 -2.66 12.93 -30.80
CA SER A 81 -1.30 12.40 -30.72
C SER A 81 -0.81 12.25 -29.27
N ILE A 82 -1.16 13.22 -28.40
CA ILE A 82 -0.86 13.16 -26.96
C ILE A 82 -1.62 12.00 -26.30
N ILE A 83 -2.91 11.84 -26.62
CA ILE A 83 -3.72 10.72 -26.11
C ILE A 83 -3.09 9.39 -26.53
N ALA A 84 -2.74 9.22 -27.81
CA ALA A 84 -2.11 8.00 -28.30
C ALA A 84 -0.78 7.71 -27.58
N SER A 85 0.02 8.73 -27.30
CA SER A 85 1.28 8.60 -26.57
C SER A 85 1.06 8.16 -25.11
N ILE A 86 0.08 8.75 -24.43
CA ILE A 86 -0.31 8.37 -23.07
C ILE A 86 -0.85 6.93 -23.06
N SER A 87 -1.70 6.56 -24.01
CA SER A 87 -2.23 5.20 -24.14
C SER A 87 -1.14 4.17 -24.38
N ALA A 88 -0.13 4.48 -25.19
CA ALA A 88 1.03 3.62 -25.39
C ALA A 88 1.85 3.47 -24.10
N LEU A 89 2.02 4.54 -23.32
CA LEU A 89 2.73 4.51 -22.04
C LEU A 89 1.99 3.68 -20.98
N ILE A 90 0.65 3.75 -20.93
CA ILE A 90 -0.18 2.89 -20.07
C ILE A 90 0.01 1.42 -20.47
N LYS A 91 -0.01 1.13 -21.77
CA LYS A 91 0.19 -0.23 -22.29
C LYS A 91 1.57 -0.76 -21.94
N PHE A 92 2.62 0.07 -22.01
CA PHE A 92 3.98 -0.33 -21.64
C PHE A 92 4.12 -0.66 -20.14
N ARG A 93 3.32 -0.02 -19.28
CA ARG A 93 3.35 -0.29 -17.84
C ARG A 93 2.79 -1.67 -17.47
N ASP A 94 2.01 -2.30 -18.35
CA ASP A 94 1.45 -3.64 -18.14
C ASP A 94 0.79 -3.83 -16.76
N PHE A 95 -0.02 -2.85 -16.33
CA PHE A 95 -0.77 -2.90 -15.07
C PHE A 95 -1.53 -4.22 -14.85
N PRO A 96 -2.21 -4.82 -15.84
CA PRO A 96 -2.95 -6.08 -15.64
C PRO A 96 -2.04 -7.24 -15.24
N ARG A 97 -0.86 -7.33 -15.85
CA ARG A 97 0.11 -8.40 -15.57
C ARG A 97 0.69 -8.26 -14.17
N GLN A 98 1.06 -7.04 -13.79
CA GLN A 98 1.55 -6.77 -12.43
C GLN A 98 0.48 -7.09 -11.38
N MET A 99 -0.77 -6.71 -11.64
CA MET A 99 -1.89 -6.98 -10.74
C MET A 99 -2.16 -8.48 -10.60
N GLU A 100 -2.04 -9.26 -11.67
CA GLU A 100 -2.16 -10.72 -11.64
C GLU A 100 -1.05 -11.37 -10.80
N ILE A 101 0.21 -10.96 -10.98
CA ILE A 101 1.35 -11.51 -10.21
C ILE A 101 1.16 -11.25 -8.70
N ILE A 102 0.70 -10.05 -8.33
CA ILE A 102 0.40 -9.69 -6.95
C ILE A 102 -0.77 -10.55 -6.43
N LEU A 103 -1.83 -10.73 -7.21
CA LEU A 103 -2.99 -11.54 -6.82
C LEU A 103 -2.64 -13.02 -6.63
N GLN A 104 -1.82 -13.58 -7.52
CA GLN A 104 -1.32 -14.96 -7.41
C GLN A 104 -0.49 -15.13 -6.12
N SER A 105 0.37 -14.17 -5.82
CA SER A 105 1.20 -14.18 -4.61
C SER A 105 0.33 -14.05 -3.35
N GLN A 106 -0.71 -13.21 -3.38
CA GLN A 106 -1.68 -13.06 -2.30
C GLN A 106 -2.49 -14.34 -2.06
N SER A 107 -2.88 -15.03 -3.13
CA SER A 107 -3.57 -16.31 -3.06
C SER A 107 -2.70 -17.37 -2.38
N LEU A 108 -1.43 -17.48 -2.78
CA LEU A 108 -0.47 -18.39 -2.16
C LEU A 108 -0.28 -18.10 -0.67
N LEU A 109 -0.07 -16.83 -0.30
CA LEU A 109 0.03 -16.43 1.11
C LEU A 109 -1.23 -16.76 1.92
N THR A 110 -2.41 -16.61 1.30
CA THR A 110 -3.69 -16.90 1.97
C THR A 110 -3.87 -18.39 2.19
N HIS A 111 -3.47 -19.22 1.23
CA HIS A 111 -3.46 -20.67 1.36
C HIS A 111 -2.51 -21.11 2.48
N THR A 112 -1.26 -20.65 2.47
CA THR A 112 -0.28 -20.95 3.53
C THR A 112 -0.73 -20.46 4.91
N LEU A 113 -1.37 -19.29 4.99
CA LEU A 113 -1.95 -18.77 6.24
C LEU A 113 -3.10 -19.64 6.75
N THR A 114 -3.92 -20.17 5.83
CA THR A 114 -5.04 -21.05 6.19
C THR A 114 -4.52 -22.38 6.70
N ASN A 115 -3.51 -22.95 6.03
CA ASN A 115 -2.82 -24.15 6.48
C ASN A 115 -2.18 -23.94 7.85
N ALA A 116 -1.47 -22.82 8.04
CA ALA A 116 -0.85 -22.46 9.32
C ALA A 116 -1.87 -22.30 10.47
N ARG A 117 -3.12 -21.94 10.18
CA ARG A 117 -4.18 -21.84 11.20
C ARG A 117 -4.80 -23.18 11.58
N ASN A 118 -4.76 -24.15 10.67
CA ASN A 118 -5.36 -25.47 10.86
C ASN A 118 -4.39 -26.47 11.50
N GLU A 119 -3.08 -26.22 11.41
CA GLU A 119 -2.05 -27.04 12.06
C GLU A 119 -1.82 -26.58 13.51
N ASN A 120 -1.67 -27.53 14.44
CA ASN A 120 -1.38 -27.26 15.85
C ASN A 120 0.13 -27.24 16.16
N GLU A 121 0.96 -27.80 15.27
CA GLU A 121 2.41 -27.91 15.42
C GLU A 121 3.13 -27.43 14.15
N LEU A 122 4.38 -27.03 14.30
CA LEU A 122 5.20 -26.55 13.18
C LEU A 122 5.73 -27.74 12.37
N THR A 123 5.01 -28.10 11.30
CA THR A 123 5.45 -29.14 10.37
C THR A 123 6.53 -28.63 9.42
N ASN A 124 7.52 -29.45 9.06
CA ASN A 124 8.51 -29.12 8.02
C ASN A 124 7.87 -28.78 6.66
N VAL A 125 6.70 -29.37 6.37
CA VAL A 125 5.89 -29.06 5.18
C VAL A 125 5.41 -27.61 5.21
N LEU A 126 4.83 -27.17 6.34
CA LEU A 126 4.38 -25.79 6.53
C LEU A 126 5.52 -24.79 6.44
N LEU A 127 6.69 -25.14 6.97
CA LEU A 127 7.89 -24.28 6.89
C LEU A 127 8.36 -24.12 5.43
N LYS A 128 8.30 -25.20 4.64
CA LYS A 128 8.56 -25.13 3.21
C LYS A 128 7.53 -24.26 2.48
N GLU A 129 6.24 -24.47 2.71
CA GLU A 129 5.16 -23.65 2.12
C GLU A 129 5.27 -22.16 2.51
N TYR A 130 5.72 -21.89 3.74
CA TYR A 130 6.03 -20.55 4.20
C TYR A 130 7.16 -19.92 3.39
N ASN A 131 8.29 -20.60 3.25
CA ASN A 131 9.42 -20.09 2.46
C ASN A 131 9.06 -19.91 0.97
N ASP A 132 8.32 -20.83 0.38
CA ASP A 132 7.84 -20.72 -1.00
C ASP A 132 6.94 -19.48 -1.17
N SER A 133 6.07 -19.20 -0.20
CA SER A 133 5.22 -18.01 -0.20
C SER A 133 6.02 -16.71 -0.04
N LEU A 134 7.11 -16.75 0.73
CA LEU A 134 8.01 -15.61 0.93
C LEU A 134 8.80 -15.30 -0.34
N GLU A 135 9.36 -16.30 -1.00
CA GLU A 135 10.08 -16.13 -2.27
C GLU A 135 9.14 -15.54 -3.33
N LYS A 136 7.90 -16.03 -3.39
CA LYS A 136 6.91 -15.52 -4.33
C LYS A 136 6.56 -14.06 -4.04
N LEU A 137 6.42 -13.69 -2.76
CA LEU A 137 6.23 -12.30 -2.35
C LEU A 137 7.43 -11.43 -2.75
N GLU A 138 8.65 -11.93 -2.55
CA GLU A 138 9.87 -11.18 -2.83
C GLU A 138 10.08 -10.92 -4.33
N THR A 139 9.64 -11.85 -5.17
CA THR A 139 9.67 -11.73 -6.63
C THR A 139 8.50 -10.93 -7.20
N SER A 140 7.38 -10.82 -6.46
CA SER A 140 6.17 -10.11 -6.92
C SER A 140 6.29 -8.58 -6.90
N LEU A 141 7.19 -8.03 -6.08
CA LEU A 141 7.29 -6.60 -5.86
C LEU A 141 8.74 -6.15 -5.63
N TYR A 142 9.12 -5.04 -6.25
CA TYR A 142 10.44 -4.43 -6.07
C TYR A 142 10.73 -4.11 -4.60
N PRO A 143 11.99 -4.25 -4.15
CA PRO A 143 12.36 -4.07 -2.74
C PRO A 143 11.94 -2.73 -2.14
N ASP A 144 12.09 -1.63 -2.88
CA ASP A 144 11.81 -0.28 -2.40
C ASP A 144 10.30 -0.10 -2.11
N ILE A 145 9.48 -0.49 -3.07
CA ILE A 145 8.01 -0.41 -2.97
C ILE A 145 7.49 -1.36 -1.89
N ARG A 146 8.08 -2.55 -1.80
CA ARG A 146 7.74 -3.57 -0.81
C ARG A 146 7.96 -3.08 0.62
N LYS A 147 9.07 -2.41 0.89
CA LYS A 147 9.38 -1.85 2.23
C LYS A 147 8.30 -0.89 2.69
N VAL A 148 7.86 0.01 1.81
CA VAL A 148 6.83 1.02 2.12
C VAL A 148 5.51 0.36 2.52
N PHE A 149 5.04 -0.61 1.73
CA PHE A 149 3.77 -1.27 2.00
C PHE A 149 3.82 -2.18 3.25
N LEU A 150 4.97 -2.78 3.54
CA LEU A 150 5.15 -3.52 4.80
C LEU A 150 5.10 -2.59 6.01
N ILE A 151 5.80 -1.46 5.98
CA ILE A 151 5.75 -0.46 7.07
C ILE A 151 4.32 0.03 7.25
N GLN A 152 3.60 0.32 6.16
CA GLN A 152 2.23 0.78 6.22
C GLN A 152 1.29 -0.27 6.84
N SER A 153 1.42 -1.53 6.43
CA SER A 153 0.68 -2.65 7.02
C SER A 153 0.93 -2.79 8.52
N HIS A 154 2.19 -2.69 8.95
CA HIS A 154 2.53 -2.73 10.37
C HIS A 154 1.94 -1.56 11.17
N LYS A 155 1.96 -0.34 10.62
CA LYS A 155 1.32 0.82 11.25
C LYS A 155 -0.18 0.61 11.43
N ASN A 156 -0.86 0.10 10.40
CA ASN A 156 -2.29 -0.21 10.46
C ASN A 156 -2.59 -1.26 11.53
N LEU A 157 -1.80 -2.32 11.57
CA LEU A 157 -1.92 -3.38 12.57
C LEU A 157 -1.75 -2.85 14.01
N ILE A 158 -0.73 -2.01 14.26
CA ILE A 158 -0.51 -1.39 15.57
C ILE A 158 -1.70 -0.51 15.97
N SER A 159 -2.27 0.24 15.02
CA SER A 159 -3.46 1.07 15.27
C SER A 159 -4.66 0.22 15.69
N ILE A 160 -4.90 -0.91 15.02
CA ILE A 160 -5.97 -1.84 15.37
C ILE A 160 -5.75 -2.39 16.79
N MET A 161 -4.53 -2.83 17.10
CA MET A 161 -4.20 -3.36 18.43
C MET A 161 -4.42 -2.32 19.55
N LYS A 162 -4.10 -1.04 19.30
CA LYS A 162 -4.37 0.04 20.27
C LYS A 162 -5.87 0.25 20.50
N GLN A 163 -6.67 0.15 19.44
CA GLN A 163 -8.13 0.27 19.55
C GLN A 163 -8.73 -0.93 20.30
N GLU A 164 -8.25 -2.14 20.02
CA GLU A 164 -8.64 -3.36 20.75
C GLU A 164 -8.32 -3.24 22.24
N GLN A 165 -7.11 -2.78 22.57
CA GLN A 165 -6.72 -2.56 23.97
C GLN A 165 -7.66 -1.59 24.68
N LYS A 166 -7.95 -0.43 24.06
CA LYS A 166 -8.88 0.57 24.63
C LYS A 166 -10.29 -0.03 24.84
N TYR A 167 -10.73 -0.89 23.93
CA TYR A 167 -12.01 -1.58 24.04
C TYR A 167 -12.03 -2.56 25.24
N PHE A 168 -11.00 -3.39 25.40
CA PHE A 168 -10.90 -4.31 26.53
C PHE A 168 -10.78 -3.59 27.88
N GLU A 169 -9.99 -2.51 27.94
CA GLU A 169 -9.90 -1.65 29.12
C GLU A 169 -11.27 -1.05 29.48
N THR A 170 -12.08 -0.71 28.49
CA THR A 170 -13.45 -0.20 28.72
C THR A 170 -14.35 -1.29 29.28
N ILE A 171 -14.28 -2.52 28.76
CA ILE A 171 -15.03 -3.67 29.30
C ILE A 171 -14.63 -3.95 30.74
N GLU A 172 -13.33 -3.94 31.04
CA GLU A 172 -12.82 -4.20 32.39
C GLU A 172 -13.34 -3.15 33.39
N LYS A 173 -13.34 -1.87 33.01
CA LYS A 173 -13.92 -0.78 33.82
C LYS A 173 -15.41 -0.96 34.06
N ILE A 174 -16.17 -1.38 33.05
CA ILE A 174 -17.61 -1.71 33.18
C ILE A 174 -17.80 -2.88 34.16
N ASN A 175 -17.03 -3.96 34.00
CA ASN A 175 -17.11 -5.13 34.85
C ASN A 175 -16.74 -4.84 36.31
N ASN A 176 -15.82 -3.89 36.53
CA ASN A 176 -15.42 -3.45 37.86
C ASN A 176 -16.37 -2.40 38.49
N ASN A 177 -17.51 -2.10 37.86
CA ASN A 177 -18.47 -1.06 38.26
C ASN A 177 -17.83 0.32 38.45
N GLU A 178 -16.71 0.60 37.78
CA GLU A 178 -16.15 1.93 37.75
C GLU A 178 -17.04 2.82 36.88
N PRO A 179 -17.23 4.11 37.24
CA PRO A 179 -17.92 5.03 36.37
C PRO A 179 -17.11 5.15 35.09
N VAL A 180 -17.54 4.43 34.05
CA VAL A 180 -17.16 4.77 32.69
C VAL A 180 -17.68 6.18 32.53
N SER A 181 -16.77 7.15 32.52
CA SER A 181 -17.13 8.50 32.11
C SER A 181 -17.75 8.30 30.75
N GLY A 182 -19.08 8.42 30.70
CA GLY A 182 -19.81 8.66 29.49
C GLY A 182 -19.24 9.97 28.99
N SER A 183 -18.14 9.89 28.25
CA SER A 183 -17.94 10.79 27.15
C SER A 183 -19.20 10.57 26.36
N ASN A 184 -20.15 11.49 26.56
CA ASN A 184 -21.20 11.76 25.64
C ASN A 184 -20.66 11.58 24.23
N SER A 185 -21.56 11.21 23.36
CA SER A 185 -21.46 11.29 21.92
C SER A 185 -21.13 12.73 21.46
N GLU A 186 -19.97 13.22 21.84
CA GLU A 186 -19.12 14.09 21.07
C GLU A 186 -18.13 13.08 20.44
N ALA A 187 -18.10 12.81 19.14
CA ALA A 187 -18.12 13.80 18.09
C ALA A 187 -17.35 15.08 18.48
N SER A 188 -16.41 15.01 19.43
CA SER A 188 -15.34 15.99 19.57
C SER A 188 -14.37 15.62 18.45
N SER A 189 -14.66 16.17 17.27
CA SER A 189 -13.75 17.00 16.48
C SER A 189 -12.25 17.01 16.82
N GLU A 190 -11.64 15.89 17.18
CA GLU A 190 -10.46 15.51 16.43
C GLU A 190 -11.00 15.13 15.06
N GLN A 191 -10.45 15.71 14.02
CA GLN A 191 -10.66 15.23 12.66
C GLN A 191 -10.16 13.78 12.59
N GLY A 192 -10.96 12.86 13.10
CA GLY A 192 -11.13 11.54 12.58
C GLY A 192 -11.65 11.76 11.19
N GLU A 193 -10.72 12.08 10.29
CA GLU A 193 -10.76 11.58 8.95
C GLU A 193 -11.18 10.11 9.07
N PHE A 194 -12.48 9.85 8.94
CA PHE A 194 -12.93 8.85 8.01
C PHE A 194 -12.37 9.27 6.65
N MET A 195 -11.07 9.13 6.50
CA MET A 195 -10.42 9.01 5.24
C MET A 195 -10.84 7.59 4.84
N SER A 196 -11.82 7.36 3.95
CA SER A 196 -11.67 7.70 2.54
C SER A 196 -10.25 8.20 2.30
N GLN A 197 -9.26 7.32 2.53
CA GLN A 197 -7.87 7.70 2.42
C GLN A 197 -7.73 8.20 1.00
N HIS A 198 -7.64 9.52 0.89
CA HIS A 198 -7.17 10.18 -0.28
C HIS A 198 -5.71 9.72 -0.32
N TYR A 199 -5.48 8.55 -0.94
CA TYR A 199 -4.17 7.93 -0.96
C TYR A 199 -3.21 8.97 -1.47
N LYS A 200 -2.30 9.43 -0.60
CA LYS A 200 -1.18 10.23 -1.04
C LYS A 200 -0.42 9.35 -2.02
N PRO A 201 -0.28 9.77 -3.30
CA PRO A 201 0.55 9.03 -4.24
C PRO A 201 1.94 8.86 -3.61
N TYR A 202 2.58 7.74 -3.90
CA TYR A 202 3.98 7.50 -3.54
C TYR A 202 4.80 8.76 -3.83
N ASN A 203 5.23 9.44 -2.76
CA ASN A 203 6.00 10.67 -2.86
C ASN A 203 7.45 10.33 -2.53
N LYS A 204 8.30 10.32 -3.57
CA LYS A 204 9.74 10.04 -3.51
C LYS A 204 10.49 10.94 -2.51
N GLU A 205 9.89 12.06 -2.11
CA GLU A 205 10.45 13.02 -1.14
C GLU A 205 10.44 12.51 0.30
N ILE A 206 9.60 11.53 0.66
CA ILE A 206 9.57 10.95 2.01
C ILE A 206 10.81 10.10 2.28
N ASP A 207 11.44 9.54 1.24
CA ASP A 207 12.64 8.69 1.34
C ASP A 207 13.90 9.49 1.75
N LEU A 208 13.96 10.79 1.47
CA LEU A 208 15.07 11.67 1.86
C LEU A 208 15.02 12.08 3.34
N ASN A 209 13.83 12.20 3.92
CA ASN A 209 13.66 12.63 5.32
C ASN A 209 13.76 11.48 6.34
N ILE A 210 13.49 10.24 5.94
CA ILE A 210 13.70 9.08 6.82
C ILE A 210 15.20 8.74 6.88
N SER A 211 15.92 8.83 5.75
CA SER A 211 17.36 8.55 5.70
C SER A 211 18.19 9.58 6.47
N THR A 212 17.77 10.85 6.56
CA THR A 212 18.52 11.92 7.25
C THR A 212 18.32 11.94 8.76
N ASN A 213 17.14 11.50 9.26
CA ASN A 213 16.87 11.44 10.69
C ASN A 213 17.52 10.25 11.39
N GLU A 214 17.76 9.12 10.70
CA GLU A 214 18.46 7.97 11.28
C GLU A 214 20.00 8.18 11.33
N ILE A 215 20.56 8.99 10.44
CA ILE A 215 22.01 9.32 10.44
C ILE A 215 22.33 10.35 11.54
N SER A 216 21.46 11.35 11.77
CA SER A 216 21.74 12.41 12.76
C SER A 216 21.69 11.95 14.22
N GLN A 217 20.96 10.88 14.54
CA GLN A 217 20.91 10.34 15.91
C GLN A 217 22.05 9.37 16.23
N THR A 218 22.66 8.74 15.24
CA THR A 218 23.74 7.77 15.46
C THR A 218 25.13 8.42 15.58
N ASP A 219 25.32 9.63 15.04
CA ASP A 219 26.59 10.35 15.11
C ASP A 219 26.79 11.17 16.41
N LEU A 220 25.73 11.43 17.20
CA LEU A 220 25.82 12.21 18.45
C LEU A 220 26.03 11.38 19.72
N GLU A 221 25.79 10.06 19.69
CA GLU A 221 26.07 9.16 20.81
C GLU A 221 27.48 8.52 20.75
N ALA A 222 28.27 8.84 19.72
CA ALA A 222 29.64 8.35 19.56
C ALA A 222 30.73 9.33 20.04
N GLU A 223 30.37 10.54 20.49
CA GLU A 223 31.31 11.58 20.97
C GLU A 223 31.10 12.02 22.45
N LEU A 224 30.41 11.22 23.27
CA LEU A 224 30.34 11.39 24.73
C LEU A 224 30.77 10.11 25.46
#